data_AF-A0A7J4FRC8-F1
#
_entry.id   AF-A0A7J4FRC8-F1
#
_cell.length_a   1.000
_cell.length_b   1.000
_cell.length_c   1.000
_cell.angle_alpha   90.00
_cell.angle_beta   90.00
_cell.angle_gamma   90.00
#
_symmetry.space_group_name_H-M   'P 1'
#
loop_
_entity.id
_entity.type
_entity.pdbx_description
1 polymer ?
#
loop_
_entity_poly.entity_id
_entity_poly.type
_entity_poly.pdbx_seq_one_letter_code
_entity_poly.pdbx_strand_id
1 'polypeptide(L)'
;IGKAMRALSDNIDLARISGIDVDRMVLWTWVIGLGLAAAGGVLYGLVTAIRPGMGWFLLLPMFAAIILGGIGNPYGTMVGGMIIGLSQELSTAFLPTEYKFAVSFVVMTVVLLIKPEGLFGGTR
;
A
#
# COMPACT_ATOMS: atom_id res chain seq x y z
N ILE A 1 13.59 -10.88 -14.89
CA ILE A 1 12.53 -9.87 -14.61
C ILE A 1 12.97 -8.95 -13.46
N GLY A 2 13.20 -9.44 -12.24
CA GLY A 2 13.64 -8.59 -11.10
C GLY A 2 14.85 -7.68 -11.37
N LYS A 3 15.96 -8.23 -11.91
CA LYS A 3 17.13 -7.43 -12.30
C LYS A 3 16.83 -6.37 -13.38
N ALA A 4 15.95 -6.70 -14.33
CA ALA A 4 15.55 -5.80 -15.41
C ALA A 4 14.63 -4.67 -14.91
N MET A 5 13.73 -4.97 -13.96
CA MET A 5 12.91 -3.96 -13.28
C MET A 5 13.77 -3.02 -12.43
N ARG A 6 14.83 -3.52 -11.79
CA ARG A 6 15.78 -2.69 -11.05
C ARG A 6 16.62 -1.80 -11.98
N ALA A 7 17.08 -2.33 -13.12
CA ALA A 7 17.75 -1.52 -14.15
C ALA A 7 16.82 -0.43 -14.71
N LEU A 8 15.54 -0.73 -14.90
CA LEU A 8 14.52 0.23 -15.34
C LEU A 8 14.31 1.35 -14.29
N SER A 9 14.30 1.03 -13.00
CA SER A 9 14.15 2.03 -11.94
C SER A 9 15.35 2.97 -11.83
N ASP A 10 16.55 2.50 -12.19
CA ASP A 10 17.76 3.30 -12.17
C ASP A 10 17.82 4.26 -13.36
N ASN A 11 17.65 3.76 -14.58
CA ASN A 11 17.60 4.58 -15.79
C ASN A 11 16.88 3.87 -16.95
N ILE A 12 15.75 4.44 -17.37
CA ILE A 12 14.89 3.87 -18.42
C ILE A 12 15.60 3.86 -19.78
N ASP A 13 16.28 4.96 -20.13
CA ASP A 13 16.93 5.10 -21.45
C ASP A 13 18.11 4.14 -21.58
N LEU A 14 18.91 4.01 -20.52
CA LEU A 14 20.03 3.09 -20.49
C LEU A 14 19.57 1.63 -20.53
N ALA A 15 18.48 1.30 -19.84
CA ALA A 15 17.88 -0.03 -19.90
C ALA A 15 17.44 -0.40 -21.33
N ARG A 16 16.84 0.55 -22.06
CA ARG A 16 16.40 0.35 -23.45
C ARG A 16 17.59 0.10 -24.38
N ILE A 17 18.67 0.87 -24.26
CA ILE A 17 19.89 0.69 -25.07
C ILE A 17 20.60 -0.63 -24.72
N SER A 18 20.46 -1.10 -23.48
CA SER A 18 20.99 -2.38 -23.02
C SER A 18 20.20 -3.61 -23.51
N GLY A 19 19.19 -3.41 -24.36
CA GLY A 19 18.36 -4.49 -24.92
C GLY A 19 17.22 -4.95 -24.00
N ILE A 20 16.90 -4.21 -22.94
CA ILE A 20 15.74 -4.51 -22.09
C ILE A 20 14.47 -3.95 -22.75
N ASP A 21 13.49 -4.82 -22.95
CA ASP A 21 12.15 -4.44 -23.39
C ASP A 21 11.40 -3.70 -22.27
N VAL A 22 11.50 -2.38 -22.28
CA VAL A 22 10.91 -1.47 -21.27
C VAL A 22 9.38 -1.62 -21.23
N ASP A 23 8.73 -1.65 -22.38
CA ASP A 23 7.26 -1.68 -22.48
C ASP A 23 6.72 -2.97 -21.84
N ARG A 24 7.40 -4.09 -22.08
CA ARG A 24 7.06 -5.35 -21.43
C ARG A 24 7.29 -5.32 -19.92
N MET A 25 8.33 -4.65 -19.42
CA MET A 25 8.57 -4.54 -17.97
C MET A 25 7.55 -3.64 -17.27
N VAL A 26 7.13 -2.55 -17.92
CA VAL A 26 6.04 -1.70 -17.43
C VAL A 26 4.75 -2.52 -17.33
N LEU A 27 4.42 -3.30 -18.37
CA LEU A 27 3.25 -4.17 -18.35
C LEU A 27 3.31 -5.19 -17.22
N TRP A 28 4.45 -5.86 -17.01
CA TRP A 28 4.61 -6.78 -15.88
C TRP A 28 4.43 -6.11 -14.52
N THR A 29 4.94 -4.88 -14.35
CA THR A 29 4.78 -4.11 -13.11
C THR A 29 3.31 -3.84 -12.82
N TRP A 30 2.56 -3.42 -13.84
CA TRP A 30 1.11 -3.23 -13.74
C TRP A 30 0.36 -4.53 -13.43
N VAL A 31 0.67 -5.61 -14.14
CA VAL A 31 0.00 -6.92 -13.94
C VAL A 31 0.22 -7.43 -12.52
N ILE A 32 1.44 -7.33 -11.98
CA ILE A 32 1.75 -7.77 -10.63
C ILE A 32 1.04 -6.88 -9.60
N GLY A 33 1.12 -5.55 -9.76
CA GLY A 33 0.49 -4.60 -8.84
C GLY A 33 -1.04 -4.72 -8.81
N LEU A 34 -1.67 -4.73 -9.98
CA LEU A 34 -3.12 -4.90 -10.09
C LEU A 34 -3.56 -6.29 -9.65
N GLY A 35 -2.76 -7.34 -9.93
CA GLY A 35 -3.06 -8.70 -9.47
C GLY A 35 -3.11 -8.80 -7.95
N LEU A 36 -2.13 -8.19 -7.25
CA LEU A 36 -2.12 -8.13 -5.78
C LEU A 36 -3.26 -7.27 -5.24
N ALA A 37 -3.56 -6.12 -5.86
CA ALA A 37 -4.66 -5.26 -5.47
C ALA A 37 -6.03 -5.96 -5.64
N ALA A 38 -6.22 -6.68 -6.75
CA ALA A 38 -7.41 -7.47 -7.01
C ALA A 38 -7.55 -8.62 -6.01
N ALA A 39 -6.47 -9.35 -5.73
CA ALA A 39 -6.48 -10.42 -4.72
C ALA A 39 -6.87 -9.87 -3.33
N GLY A 40 -6.28 -8.75 -2.91
CA GLY A 40 -6.65 -8.09 -1.65
C GLY A 40 -8.11 -7.63 -1.62
N GLY A 41 -8.59 -7.03 -2.71
CA GLY A 41 -9.99 -6.60 -2.85
C GLY A 41 -10.99 -7.76 -2.79
N VAL A 42 -10.68 -8.89 -3.43
CA VAL A 42 -11.50 -10.11 -3.37
C VAL A 42 -11.54 -10.67 -1.95
N LEU A 43 -10.39 -10.76 -1.27
CA LEU A 43 -10.34 -11.21 0.13
C LEU A 43 -11.18 -10.31 1.04
N TYR A 44 -11.12 -8.99 0.86
CA TYR A 44 -11.94 -8.05 1.63
C TYR A 44 -13.44 -8.18 1.32
N GLY A 45 -13.81 -8.38 0.06
CA GLY A 45 -15.19 -8.61 -0.38
C GLY A 45 -15.79 -9.96 0.00
N LEU A 46 -14.96 -10.93 0.41
CA LEU A 46 -15.44 -12.18 1.01
C LEU A 46 -15.88 -11.99 2.47
N VAL A 47 -15.20 -11.10 3.19
CA VAL A 47 -15.51 -10.79 4.60
C VAL A 47 -16.63 -9.77 4.71
N THR A 48 -16.68 -8.81 3.78
CA THR A 48 -17.65 -7.70 3.81
C THR A 48 -18.61 -7.80 2.62
N ALA A 49 -19.90 -7.49 2.84
CA ALA A 49 -20.86 -7.49 1.76
C ALA A 49 -20.43 -6.53 0.63
N ILE A 50 -20.33 -7.05 -0.59
CA ILE A 50 -19.90 -6.29 -1.77
C ILE A 50 -20.93 -5.18 -2.05
N ARG A 51 -20.47 -3.93 -1.99
CA ARG A 51 -21.29 -2.74 -2.27
C ARG A 51 -20.61 -1.86 -3.30
N PRO A 52 -21.36 -1.29 -4.27
CA PRO A 52 -20.83 -0.26 -5.15
C PRO A 52 -20.22 0.89 -4.33
N GLY A 53 -18.97 1.27 -4.64
CA GLY A 53 -18.26 2.33 -3.93
C GLY A 53 -17.41 1.88 -2.73
N MET A 54 -17.36 0.59 -2.38
CA MET A 54 -16.52 0.09 -1.28
C MET A 54 -15.04 0.48 -1.41
N GLY A 55 -14.50 0.53 -2.63
CA GLY A 55 -13.11 0.91 -2.90
C GLY A 55 -12.80 2.34 -2.49
N TRP A 56 -13.76 3.26 -2.59
CA TRP A 56 -13.59 4.67 -2.22
C TRP A 56 -13.21 4.83 -0.75
N PHE A 57 -13.88 4.08 0.13
CA PHE A 57 -13.62 4.12 1.57
C PHE A 57 -12.35 3.36 1.96
N LEU A 58 -11.90 2.40 1.13
CA LEU A 58 -10.64 1.66 1.32
C LEU A 58 -9.40 2.50 0.97
N LEU A 59 -9.53 3.52 0.12
CA LEU A 59 -8.39 4.36 -0.28
C LEU A 59 -7.71 5.03 0.93
N LEU A 60 -8.50 5.55 1.86
CA LEU A 60 -7.97 6.26 3.03
C LEU A 60 -7.10 5.37 3.94
N PRO A 61 -7.56 4.19 4.42
CA PRO A 61 -6.74 3.30 5.23
C PRO A 61 -5.56 2.70 4.43
N MET A 62 -5.70 2.47 3.13
CA MET A 62 -4.56 2.05 2.29
C MET A 62 -3.48 3.13 2.23
N PHE A 63 -3.87 4.39 2.06
CA PHE A 63 -2.94 5.51 2.06
C PHE A 63 -2.25 5.67 3.42
N ALA A 64 -3.02 5.55 4.50
CA ALA A 64 -2.49 5.54 5.86
C ALA A 64 -1.46 4.43 6.08
N ALA A 65 -1.74 3.21 5.61
CA ALA A 65 -0.84 2.08 5.69
C ALA A 65 0.49 2.30 4.94
N ILE A 66 0.42 2.82 3.71
CA ILE A 66 1.59 3.10 2.86
C ILE A 66 2.47 4.19 3.48
N ILE A 67 1.88 5.28 3.95
CA ILE A 67 2.62 6.38 4.55
C ILE A 67 3.23 5.94 5.89
N LEU A 68 2.45 5.29 6.74
CA LEU A 68 2.91 4.79 8.03
C LEU A 68 4.04 3.76 7.86
N GLY A 69 3.97 2.92 6.83
CA GLY A 69 5.02 1.97 6.49
C GLY A 69 6.27 2.59 5.86
N GLY A 70 6.14 3.74 5.21
CA GLY A 70 7.19 4.42 4.44
C GLY A 70 7.05 4.17 2.94
N ILE A 71 6.94 5.26 2.17
CA ILE A 71 6.80 5.22 0.71
C ILE A 71 8.05 4.59 0.09
N GLY A 72 7.86 3.62 -0.81
CA GLY A 72 8.96 2.95 -1.51
C GLY A 72 9.60 1.79 -0.75
N ASN A 73 9.17 1.50 0.49
CA ASN A 73 9.59 0.30 1.22
C ASN A 73 8.41 -0.71 1.29
N PRO A 74 8.42 -1.80 0.49
CA PRO A 74 7.36 -2.80 0.49
C PRO A 74 7.19 -3.50 1.84
N TYR A 75 8.30 -3.78 2.52
CA TYR A 75 8.27 -4.45 3.83
C TYR A 75 7.68 -3.54 4.91
N GLY A 76 8.06 -2.25 4.90
CA GLY A 76 7.49 -1.25 5.78
C GLY A 76 5.98 -1.07 5.55
N THR A 77 5.56 -1.00 4.29
CA THR A 77 4.14 -0.90 3.90
C THR A 77 3.32 -2.11 4.36
N MET A 78 3.86 -3.33 4.30
CA MET A 78 3.17 -4.52 4.81
C MET A 78 2.92 -4.45 6.32
N VAL A 79 3.94 -4.07 7.09
CA VAL A 79 3.79 -3.87 8.55
C VAL A 79 2.83 -2.73 8.84
N GLY A 80 2.90 -1.64 8.08
CA GLY A 80 2.00 -0.50 8.25
C GLY A 80 0.54 -0.85 7.96
N GLY A 81 0.28 -1.65 6.93
CA GLY A 81 -1.04 -2.20 6.64
C GLY A 81 -1.57 -3.08 7.77
N MET A 82 -0.71 -3.91 8.36
CA MET A 82 -1.09 -4.76 9.48
C MET A 82 -1.44 -3.93 10.72
N ILE A 83 -0.65 -2.89 11.04
CA ILE A 83 -0.91 -2.00 12.18
C ILE A 83 -2.21 -1.23 11.99
N ILE A 84 -2.43 -0.66 10.80
CA ILE A 84 -3.66 0.07 10.49
C ILE A 84 -4.87 -0.88 10.57
N GLY A 85 -4.81 -2.04 9.92
CA GLY A 85 -5.89 -3.02 9.95
C GLY A 85 -6.24 -3.50 11.36
N LEU A 86 -5.22 -3.86 12.16
CA LEU A 86 -5.42 -4.26 13.56
C LEU A 86 -6.01 -3.12 14.40
N SER A 87 -5.54 -1.88 14.19
CA SER A 87 -6.08 -0.71 14.91
C SER A 87 -7.55 -0.47 14.56
N GLN A 88 -7.94 -0.64 13.30
CA GLN A 88 -9.33 -0.52 12.86
C GLN A 88 -10.21 -1.60 13.49
N GLU A 89 -9.79 -2.86 13.47
CA GLU A 89 -10.59 -3.94 14.05
C GLU A 89 -10.69 -3.82 15.58
N LEU A 90 -9.58 -3.53 16.28
CA LEU A 90 -9.59 -3.30 17.73
C LEU A 90 -10.46 -2.10 18.13
N SER A 91 -10.51 -1.05 17.30
CA SER A 91 -11.33 0.12 17.59
C SER A 91 -12.82 -0.17 17.62
N THR A 92 -13.30 -1.19 16.90
CA THR A 92 -14.73 -1.56 16.90
C THR A 92 -15.23 -2.10 18.23
N ALA A 93 -14.32 -2.57 19.10
CA ALA A 93 -14.69 -3.02 20.42
C ALA A 93 -15.08 -1.85 21.35
N PHE A 94 -14.61 -0.64 21.05
CA PHE A 94 -14.78 0.54 21.90
C PHE A 94 -15.55 1.68 21.22
N LEU A 95 -15.52 1.78 19.89
CA LEU A 95 -16.16 2.83 19.09
C LEU A 95 -17.15 2.24 18.07
N PRO A 96 -18.16 3.02 17.67
CA PRO A 96 -19.02 2.68 16.54
C PRO A 96 -18.21 2.43 15.26
N THR A 97 -18.65 1.47 14.46
CA THR A 97 -17.96 1.00 13.23
C THR A 97 -17.75 2.11 12.19
N GLU A 98 -18.56 3.17 12.26
CA GLU A 98 -18.46 4.37 11.42
C GLU A 98 -17.11 5.10 11.58
N TYR A 99 -16.49 5.00 12.76
CA TYR A 99 -15.23 5.66 13.06
C TYR A 99 -13.99 4.85 12.65
N LYS A 100 -14.14 3.64 12.09
CA LYS A 100 -13.03 2.80 11.62
C LYS A 100 -12.04 3.57 10.73
N PHE A 101 -12.54 4.38 9.81
CA PHE A 101 -11.68 5.13 8.88
C PHE A 101 -10.99 6.32 9.55
N ALA A 102 -11.66 6.97 10.50
CA ALA A 102 -11.09 8.05 11.29
C ALA A 102 -9.94 7.55 12.16
N VAL A 103 -10.07 6.35 12.75
CA VAL A 103 -9.03 5.73 13.57
C VAL A 103 -7.74 5.54 12.77
N SER A 104 -7.80 5.02 11.54
CA SER A 104 -6.61 4.87 10.68
C SER A 104 -5.90 6.20 10.45
N PHE A 105 -6.67 7.27 10.23
CA PHE A 105 -6.12 8.59 9.99
C PHE A 105 -5.47 9.19 11.25
N VAL A 106 -6.10 9.00 12.42
CA VAL A 106 -5.53 9.43 13.70
C VAL A 106 -4.24 8.67 14.00
N VAL A 107 -4.22 7.34 13.81
CA VAL A 107 -3.01 6.53 14.01
C VAL A 107 -1.89 7.00 13.09
N MET A 108 -2.17 7.19 11.80
CA MET A 108 -1.20 7.75 10.86
C MET A 108 -0.69 9.12 11.32
N THR A 109 -1.58 10.03 11.69
CA THR A 109 -1.22 11.39 12.13
C THR A 109 -0.33 11.37 13.35
N VAL A 110 -0.69 10.58 14.37
CA VAL A 110 0.10 10.44 15.60
C VAL A 110 1.48 9.85 15.30
N VAL A 111 1.55 8.82 14.45
CA VAL A 111 2.83 8.20 14.09
C VAL A 111 3.72 9.18 13.33
N LEU A 112 3.18 9.94 12.37
CA LEU A 112 3.96 10.94 11.63
C LEU A 112 4.46 12.09 12.50
N LEU A 113 3.71 12.46 13.54
CA LEU A 113 4.12 13.47 14.50
C LEU A 113 5.37 13.02 15.28
N ILE A 114 5.47 11.72 15.59
CA ILE A 114 6.61 11.13 16.29
C ILE A 114 7.74 10.76 15.33
N LYS A 115 7.41 10.26 14.14
CA LYS A 115 8.34 9.73 13.15
C LYS A 115 7.88 10.09 11.72
N PRO A 116 8.26 11.28 11.21
CA PRO A 116 7.73 11.84 9.96
C PRO A 116 8.09 11.04 8.70
N GLU A 117 9.11 10.19 8.77
CA GLU A 117 9.55 9.32 7.67
C GLU A 117 8.81 7.97 7.62
N GLY A 118 7.83 7.75 8.52
CA GLY A 118 7.17 6.47 8.72
C GLY A 118 8.00 5.49 9.56
N LEU A 119 7.44 4.32 9.85
CA LEU A 119 8.04 3.32 10.75
C LEU A 119 9.40 2.81 10.27
N PHE A 120 9.59 2.69 8.96
CA PHE A 120 10.78 2.07 8.37
C PHE A 120 11.61 3.01 7.49
N GLY A 121 11.47 4.34 7.68
CA GLY A 121 12.37 5.41 7.21
C GLY A 121 13.05 5.16 5.86
N GLY A 122 12.56 5.83 4.81
CA GLY A 122 12.95 5.63 3.41
C GLY A 122 14.44 5.30 3.22
N THR A 123 14.71 4.09 2.74
CA THR A 123 16.03 3.70 2.28
C THR A 123 16.41 4.63 1.12
N ARG A 124 17.50 5.38 1.28
CA ARG A 124 18.18 6.13 0.21
C ARG A 124 18.38 5.28 -1.03
#